data_AF-A0A4Q3MZG2-F1
#
_entry.id   AF-A0A4Q3MZG2-F1
#
_cell.length_a   1.000
_cell.length_b   1.000
_cell.length_c   1.000
_cell.angle_alpha   90.00
_cell.angle_beta   90.00
_cell.angle_gamma   90.00
#
_symmetry.space_group_name_H-M   'P 1'
#
loop_
_entity.id
_entity.type
_entity.pdbx_description
1 polymer ?
#
loop_
_entity_poly.entity_id
_entity_poly.type
_entity_poly.pdbx_seq_one_letter_code
_entity_poly.pdbx_strand_id
1 'polypeptide(L)'
;FWPRRVMSSRTLLSSVTSLMRDDITRRGQKPPHTLYVLDEPTVGLHMADVEKLTRVLHRLVDGGHSVVVIEHDLDVIAEADWIIDLGPEGGNAGGKVVAQATPEQVVKKGTHTGVALGPVLARS
;
A
#
# COMPACT_ATOMS: atom_id res chain seq x y z
N PHE A 1 24.08 -10.57 -9.79
CA PHE A 1 24.82 -9.44 -10.39
C PHE A 1 23.88 -8.65 -11.28
N TRP A 2 23.15 -7.66 -10.75
CA TRP A 2 22.32 -6.77 -11.58
C TRP A 2 22.92 -5.37 -11.56
N PRO A 3 23.15 -4.72 -12.72
CA PRO A 3 23.83 -3.44 -12.77
C PRO A 3 22.88 -2.28 -12.46
N ARG A 4 23.36 -1.34 -11.65
CA ARG A 4 22.71 -0.06 -11.32
C ARG A 4 22.53 0.79 -12.58
N ARG A 5 21.33 1.33 -12.80
CA ARG A 5 21.12 2.58 -13.53
C ARG A 5 20.43 3.57 -12.61
N VAL A 6 21.19 4.57 -12.18
CA VAL A 6 20.68 5.79 -11.53
C VAL A 6 19.82 6.53 -12.56
N MET A 7 18.56 6.80 -12.25
CA MET A 7 17.75 7.79 -12.97
C MET A 7 17.18 8.81 -11.99
N SER A 8 17.32 10.07 -12.40
CA SER A 8 17.17 11.30 -11.65
C SER A 8 15.71 11.59 -11.26
N SER A 9 15.55 12.13 -10.05
CA SER A 9 14.32 12.63 -9.46
C SER A 9 13.76 13.82 -10.26
N ARG A 10 12.79 13.58 -11.16
CA ARG A 10 11.81 14.58 -11.65
C ARG A 10 10.70 14.06 -12.59
N THR A 11 10.49 12.75 -12.72
CA THR A 11 9.46 12.17 -13.63
C THR A 11 8.48 11.25 -12.89
N LEU A 12 8.12 11.57 -11.64
CA LEU A 12 7.22 10.74 -10.83
C LEU A 12 5.74 11.17 -10.86
N LEU A 13 5.35 12.16 -11.67
CA LEU A 13 3.94 12.59 -11.77
C LEU A 13 3.18 12.10 -13.00
N SER A 14 3.87 11.53 -14.01
CA SER A 14 3.23 11.10 -15.26
C SER A 14 2.86 9.61 -15.31
N SER A 15 3.39 8.77 -14.42
CA SER A 15 3.13 7.32 -14.45
C SER A 15 1.86 6.92 -13.70
N VAL A 16 1.35 7.76 -12.79
CA VAL A 16 0.11 7.50 -12.04
C VAL A 16 -1.15 7.58 -12.92
N THR A 17 -1.02 8.04 -14.18
CA THR A 17 -2.17 8.27 -15.08
C THR A 17 -2.32 7.28 -16.24
N SER A 18 -1.49 6.22 -16.37
CA SER A 18 -1.42 5.48 -17.65
C SER A 18 -2.10 4.10 -17.77
N LEU A 19 -2.21 3.24 -16.75
CA LEU A 19 -2.55 1.83 -17.04
C LEU A 19 -3.64 1.19 -16.17
N MET A 20 -4.88 1.68 -16.33
CA MET A 20 -6.06 0.82 -16.56
C MET A 20 -7.22 1.69 -17.03
N ARG A 21 -7.23 2.02 -18.33
CA ARG A 21 -8.41 2.53 -19.02
C ARG A 21 -9.16 1.35 -19.61
N ASP A 22 -10.21 0.91 -18.94
CA ASP A 22 -11.35 0.30 -19.63
C ASP A 22 -12.41 1.40 -19.82
N ASP A 23 -12.28 2.12 -20.94
CA ASP A 23 -13.33 2.99 -21.44
C ASP A 23 -14.42 2.11 -22.07
N ILE A 24 -15.52 1.88 -21.34
CA ILE A 24 -16.80 1.48 -21.96
C ILE A 24 -17.86 2.53 -21.60
N THR A 25 -18.13 3.36 -22.60
CA THR A 25 -19.25 4.28 -22.68
C THR A 25 -20.58 3.51 -22.71
N ARG A 26 -21.24 3.35 -21.56
CA ARG A 26 -22.67 3.01 -21.51
C ARG A 26 -23.37 3.82 -20.42
N ARG A 27 -24.12 4.85 -20.84
CA ARG A 27 -25.05 5.60 -19.97
C ARG A 27 -25.97 4.60 -19.25
N GLY A 28 -25.90 4.57 -17.92
CA GLY A 28 -26.71 3.71 -17.05
C GLY A 28 -25.97 2.56 -16.37
N GLN A 29 -24.68 2.34 -16.66
CA GLN A 29 -23.85 1.38 -15.92
C GLN A 29 -23.18 2.07 -14.72
N LYS A 30 -23.18 1.39 -13.56
CA LYS A 30 -22.39 1.79 -12.38
C LYS A 30 -20.93 2.00 -12.84
N PRO A 31 -20.22 3.05 -12.37
CA PRO A 31 -18.83 3.27 -12.75
C PRO A 31 -18.02 1.98 -12.53
N PRO A 32 -17.11 1.65 -13.45
CA PRO A 32 -16.34 0.40 -13.38
C PRO A 32 -15.55 0.34 -12.07
N HIS A 33 -15.45 -0.87 -11.51
CA HIS A 33 -14.52 -1.14 -10.42
C HIS A 33 -13.09 -0.96 -10.94
N THR A 34 -12.22 -0.37 -10.11
CA THR A 34 -10.83 -0.06 -10.46
C THR A 34 -9.94 -0.61 -9.36
N LEU A 35 -8.82 -1.23 -9.75
CA LEU A 35 -7.74 -1.62 -8.84
C LEU A 35 -6.64 -0.55 -8.90
N TYR A 36 -6.43 0.13 -7.79
CA TYR A 36 -5.31 1.05 -7.61
C TYR A 36 -4.14 0.31 -6.98
N VAL A 37 -2.95 0.41 -7.58
CA VAL A 37 -1.72 -0.14 -7.03
C VAL A 37 -0.73 1.00 -6.84
N LEU A 38 -0.30 1.22 -5.61
CA LEU A 38 0.63 2.30 -5.24
C LEU A 38 1.89 1.71 -4.61
N ASP A 39 3.04 2.25 -5.01
CA ASP A 39 4.35 1.84 -4.52
C ASP A 39 4.94 2.97 -3.66
N GLU A 40 4.99 2.74 -2.36
CA GLU A 40 5.51 3.66 -1.33
C GLU A 40 5.00 5.11 -1.45
N PRO A 41 3.67 5.34 -1.48
CA PRO A 41 3.12 6.66 -1.76
C PRO A 41 3.37 7.70 -0.64
N THR A 42 3.79 7.28 0.55
CA THR A 42 4.15 8.20 1.65
C THR A 42 5.58 8.75 1.55
N VAL A 43 6.43 8.23 0.66
CA VAL A 43 7.83 8.64 0.59
C VAL A 43 7.97 10.13 0.33
N GLY A 44 8.64 10.81 1.26
CA GLY A 44 8.88 12.25 1.18
C GLY A 44 7.69 13.13 1.61
N LEU A 45 6.60 12.53 2.12
CA LEU A 45 5.51 13.28 2.71
C LEU A 45 5.80 13.66 4.16
N HIS A 46 5.30 14.82 4.56
CA HIS A 46 5.24 15.21 5.96
C HIS A 46 4.13 14.40 6.67
N MET A 47 4.23 14.17 7.99
CA MET A 47 3.26 13.35 8.75
C MET A 47 1.80 13.80 8.55
N ALA A 48 1.54 15.11 8.59
CA ALA A 48 0.21 15.67 8.34
C ALA A 48 -0.33 15.44 6.90
N ASP A 49 0.54 15.14 5.94
CA ASP A 49 0.15 14.82 4.57
C ASP A 49 -0.06 13.31 4.38
N VAL A 50 0.60 12.46 5.20
CA VAL A 50 0.31 11.02 5.28
C VAL A 50 -1.13 10.78 5.70
N GLU A 51 -1.60 11.44 6.76
CA GLU A 51 -3.00 11.33 7.19
C GLU A 51 -4.01 11.73 6.10
N LYS A 52 -3.69 12.78 5.33
CA LYS A 52 -4.53 13.22 4.21
C LYS A 52 -4.53 12.18 3.10
N LEU A 53 -3.39 11.59 2.79
CA LEU A 53 -3.27 10.51 1.81
C LEU A 53 -4.09 9.30 2.25
N THR A 54 -3.95 8.82 3.49
CA THR A 54 -4.73 7.70 4.03
C THR A 54 -6.23 7.95 3.88
N ARG A 55 -6.70 9.17 4.19
CA ARG A 55 -8.11 9.56 3.98
C ARG A 55 -8.53 9.49 2.51
N VAL A 56 -7.66 9.85 1.57
CA VAL A 56 -7.96 9.71 0.14
C VAL A 56 -8.05 8.24 -0.25
N LEU A 57 -7.16 7.38 0.25
CA LEU A 57 -7.18 5.94 -0.02
C LEU A 57 -8.48 5.30 0.50
N HIS A 58 -8.91 5.64 1.72
CA HIS A 58 -10.19 5.17 2.26
C HIS A 58 -11.38 5.61 1.38
N ARG A 59 -11.38 6.84 0.88
CA ARG A 59 -12.44 7.31 -0.04
C ARG A 59 -12.49 6.55 -1.36
N LEU A 60 -11.36 6.03 -1.85
CA LEU A 60 -11.35 5.16 -3.03
C LEU A 60 -11.99 3.80 -2.70
N VAL A 61 -11.64 3.21 -1.55
CA VAL A 61 -12.23 1.96 -1.08
C VAL A 61 -13.74 2.11 -0.84
N ASP A 62 -14.17 3.17 -0.15
CA ASP A 62 -15.58 3.52 0.09
C ASP A 62 -16.35 3.74 -1.21
N GLY A 63 -15.65 4.22 -2.25
CA GLY A 63 -16.18 4.35 -3.62
C GLY A 63 -16.45 3.01 -4.31
N GLY A 64 -16.07 1.89 -3.69
CA GLY A 64 -16.19 0.54 -4.22
C GLY A 64 -15.01 0.13 -5.10
N HIS A 65 -13.86 0.78 -4.96
CA HIS A 65 -12.61 0.39 -5.62
C HIS A 65 -11.75 -0.47 -4.69
N SER A 66 -10.73 -1.13 -5.25
CA SER A 66 -9.72 -1.84 -4.46
C SER A 66 -8.40 -1.09 -4.52
N VAL A 67 -7.70 -1.02 -3.40
CA VAL A 67 -6.41 -0.33 -3.28
C VAL A 67 -5.40 -1.31 -2.70
N VAL A 68 -4.27 -1.48 -3.39
CA VAL A 68 -3.11 -2.23 -2.92
C VAL A 68 -1.97 -1.24 -2.78
N VAL A 69 -1.38 -1.19 -1.58
CA VAL A 69 -0.31 -0.26 -1.26
C VAL A 69 0.89 -1.05 -0.75
N ILE A 70 2.07 -0.76 -1.30
CA ILE A 70 3.34 -1.17 -0.72
C ILE A 70 3.77 -0.04 0.21
N GLU A 71 3.92 -0.33 1.50
CA GLU A 71 4.25 0.67 2.51
C GLU A 71 5.20 0.14 3.57
N HIS A 72 5.88 1.08 4.22
CA HIS A 72 6.67 0.85 5.42
C HIS A 72 6.27 1.79 6.57
N ASP A 73 5.40 2.78 6.32
CA ASP A 73 4.82 3.62 7.37
C ASP A 73 3.83 2.81 8.23
N LEU A 74 4.13 2.67 9.52
CA LEU A 74 3.35 1.83 10.43
C LEU A 74 1.96 2.42 10.72
N ASP A 75 1.77 3.74 10.64
CA ASP A 75 0.46 4.36 10.85
C ASP A 75 -0.44 4.04 9.66
N VAL A 76 0.08 4.03 8.43
CA VAL A 76 -0.68 3.58 7.26
C VAL A 76 -0.97 2.08 7.30
N ILE A 77 0.02 1.26 7.67
CA ILE A 77 -0.15 -0.20 7.77
C ILE A 77 -1.19 -0.57 8.84
N ALA A 78 -1.27 0.18 9.94
CA ALA A 78 -2.23 -0.06 11.02
C ALA A 78 -3.69 0.15 10.59
N GLU A 79 -3.94 1.06 9.65
CA GLU A 79 -5.28 1.37 9.14
C GLU A 79 -5.74 0.40 8.03
N ALA A 80 -4.87 -0.52 7.59
CA ALA A 80 -5.19 -1.43 6.50
C ALA A 80 -6.20 -2.52 6.90
N ASP A 81 -7.16 -2.81 6.03
CA ASP A 81 -8.10 -3.92 6.22
C ASP A 81 -7.39 -5.30 6.21
N TRP A 82 -6.29 -5.40 5.44
CA TRP A 82 -5.55 -6.64 5.23
C TRP A 82 -4.07 -6.38 4.93
N ILE A 83 -3.20 -7.17 5.54
CA ILE A 83 -1.74 -7.10 5.34
C ILE A 83 -1.24 -8.38 4.69
N ILE A 84 -0.38 -8.23 3.69
CA ILE A 84 0.47 -9.30 3.15
C ILE A 84 1.91 -8.97 3.55
N ASP A 85 2.46 -9.74 4.46
CA ASP A 85 3.81 -9.55 4.99
C ASP A 85 4.81 -10.43 4.22
N LEU A 86 5.88 -9.81 3.71
CA LEU A 86 6.89 -10.46 2.88
C LEU A 86 8.21 -10.57 3.66
N GLY A 87 8.81 -11.76 3.67
CA GLY A 87 10.02 -11.98 4.46
C GLY A 87 10.42 -13.46 4.55
N PRO A 88 11.16 -13.90 5.58
CA PRO A 88 11.47 -13.19 6.83
C PRO A 88 12.51 -12.06 6.69
N GLU A 89 13.27 -12.04 5.59
CA GLU A 89 14.36 -11.10 5.33
C GLU A 89 14.22 -10.44 3.94
N GLY A 90 15.11 -9.51 3.62
CA GLY A 90 15.25 -8.95 2.28
C GLY A 90 16.13 -9.80 1.33
N GLY A 91 16.10 -9.47 0.04
CA GLY A 91 16.98 -10.07 -0.97
C GLY A 91 16.74 -11.57 -1.19
N ASN A 92 17.82 -12.37 -1.29
CA ASN A 92 17.73 -13.81 -1.58
C ASN A 92 17.04 -14.63 -0.49
N ALA A 93 16.97 -14.10 0.74
CA ALA A 93 16.31 -14.74 1.87
C ALA A 93 14.84 -14.29 2.04
N GLY A 94 14.36 -13.40 1.17
CA GLY A 94 12.99 -12.90 1.15
C GLY A 94 12.08 -13.59 0.14
N GLY A 95 11.03 -12.86 -0.26
CA GLY A 95 10.12 -13.30 -1.33
C GLY A 95 9.10 -14.36 -0.91
N LYS A 96 8.99 -14.66 0.39
CA LYS A 96 7.93 -15.54 0.91
C LYS A 96 6.87 -14.71 1.62
N VAL A 97 5.62 -15.12 1.46
CA VAL A 97 4.52 -14.62 2.29
C VAL A 97 4.65 -15.26 3.67
N VAL A 98 5.02 -14.46 4.66
CA VAL A 98 5.15 -14.91 6.07
C VAL A 98 3.88 -14.70 6.87
N ALA A 99 3.05 -13.73 6.46
CA ALA A 99 1.69 -13.56 6.96
C ALA A 99 0.77 -12.98 5.88
N GLN A 100 -0.51 -13.36 5.96
CA GLN A 100 -1.61 -12.76 5.21
C GLN A 100 -2.82 -12.73 6.15
N ALA A 101 -3.10 -11.58 6.75
CA ALA A 101 -4.05 -11.46 7.85
C ALA A 101 -4.43 -9.99 8.13
N THR A 102 -5.38 -9.76 9.03
CA THR A 102 -5.65 -8.40 9.55
C THR A 102 -4.47 -7.88 10.38
N PRO A 103 -4.34 -6.56 10.59
CA PRO A 103 -3.29 -5.97 11.42
C PRO A 103 -3.08 -6.67 12.77
N GLU A 104 -4.15 -6.91 13.52
CA GLU A 104 -4.10 -7.55 14.85
C GLU A 104 -3.63 -9.00 14.77
N GLN A 105 -4.00 -9.70 13.69
CA GLN A 105 -3.59 -11.08 13.46
C GLN A 105 -2.12 -11.16 13.05
N VAL A 106 -1.61 -10.19 12.29
CA VAL A 106 -0.17 -10.08 11.98
C VAL A 106 0.64 -9.86 13.26
N VAL A 107 0.19 -8.97 14.15
CA VAL A 107 0.80 -8.78 15.48
C VAL A 107 0.83 -10.11 16.26
N LYS A 108 -0.29 -10.84 16.31
CA LYS A 108 -0.36 -12.15 16.99
C LYS A 108 0.58 -13.21 16.40
N LYS A 109 0.89 -13.12 15.10
CA LYS A 109 1.82 -14.04 14.43
C LYS A 109 3.29 -13.75 14.77
N GLY A 110 3.59 -12.57 15.33
CA GLY A 110 4.96 -12.22 15.74
C GLY A 110 5.95 -12.15 14.58
N THR A 111 5.49 -11.81 13.37
CA THR A 111 6.39 -11.50 12.25
C THR A 111 7.16 -10.20 12.55
N HIS A 112 8.22 -9.90 11.78
CA HIS A 112 8.96 -8.64 11.94
C HIS A 112 8.03 -7.43 11.89
N THR A 113 7.14 -7.39 10.89
CA THR A 113 6.11 -6.35 10.76
C THR A 113 5.14 -6.38 11.94
N GLY A 114 4.68 -7.55 12.38
CA GLY A 114 3.78 -7.69 13.52
C GLY A 114 4.37 -7.18 14.85
N VAL A 115 5.66 -7.42 15.09
CA VAL A 115 6.36 -6.91 16.28
C VAL A 115 6.44 -5.37 16.25
N ALA A 116 6.72 -4.79 15.09
CA ALA A 116 6.78 -3.33 14.92
C ALA A 116 5.39 -2.67 15.01
N LEU A 117 4.35 -3.35 14.53
CA LEU A 117 2.98 -2.85 14.47
C LEU A 117 2.26 -2.86 15.83
N GLY A 118 2.65 -3.76 16.74
CA GLY A 118 2.00 -3.90 18.06
C GLY A 118 1.86 -2.59 18.85
N PRO A 119 2.93 -1.81 19.06
CA PRO A 119 2.86 -0.50 19.72
C PRO A 119 2.01 0.54 18.98
N VAL A 120 1.77 0.37 17.68
CA VAL A 120 0.91 1.25 16.87
C VAL A 120 -0.55 0.96 17.14
N LEU A 121 -0.95 -0.31 17.08
CA LEU A 121 -2.35 -0.67 17.35
C LEU A 121 -2.75 -0.42 18.81
N ALA A 122 -1.80 -0.33 19.74
CA ALA A 122 -2.08 -0.05 21.15
C ALA A 122 -2.32 1.44 21.45
N ARG A 123 -2.00 2.36 20.52
CA ARG A 123 -2.21 3.81 20.68
C ARG A 123 -3.47 4.33 19.96
N SER A 124 -4.04 3.54 19.06
CA SER A 124 -5.25 3.83 18.29
C SER A 124 -6.52 3.43 19.04
#